data_AF-A0A823LQM9-F1
#
_entry.id   AF-A0A823LQM9-F1
#
_cell.length_a   1.000
_cell.length_b   1.000
_cell.length_c   1.000
_cell.angle_alpha   90.00
_cell.angle_beta   90.00
_cell.angle_gamma   90.00
#
_symmetry.space_group_name_H-M   'P 1'
#
loop_
_entity.id
_entity.type
_entity.pdbx_description
1 polymer ?
#
loop_
_entity_poly.entity_id
_entity_poly.type
_entity_poly.pdbx_seq_one_letter_code
_entity_poly.pdbx_strand_id
1 'polypeptide(L)'
;MTIRAAAEITLTDINDAIVAGEAPLNPTTDLLWMDSSASPNVLRRWDGEKWVSQTLNIKEADPETSQKIDEAITTANNALVESSANHKPVFDKTQPSNPLKGDTWFKIDENTKTIVGVYTWNGNSWEELPLDYNALRIGKLSAITAELGDVKSGSITGTEFIHNINYKDSDDNL
;
A
#
# COMPACT_ATOMS: atom_id res chain seq x y z
N MET A 1 73.49 -47.44 5.84
CA MET A 1 72.45 -47.41 6.88
C MET A 1 71.70 -46.10 6.74
N THR A 2 70.38 -46.19 6.71
CA THR A 2 69.43 -45.18 6.23
C THR A 2 69.38 -43.94 7.12
N ILE A 3 69.56 -42.74 6.54
CA ILE A 3 69.22 -41.49 7.23
C ILE A 3 67.69 -41.36 7.16
N ARG A 4 67.04 -41.38 8.32
CA ARG A 4 65.62 -41.06 8.51
C ARG A 4 65.51 -39.68 9.15
N ALA A 5 65.42 -38.65 8.33
CA ALA A 5 64.85 -37.36 8.72
C ALA A 5 64.44 -36.62 7.45
N ALA A 6 63.16 -36.69 7.11
CA ALA A 6 62.55 -35.69 6.24
C ALA A 6 61.92 -34.65 7.18
N ALA A 7 62.54 -33.47 7.28
CA ALA A 7 61.86 -32.30 7.82
C ALA A 7 61.19 -31.62 6.63
N GLU A 8 59.86 -31.76 6.53
CA GLU A 8 59.07 -30.95 5.62
C GLU A 8 58.87 -29.58 6.30
N ILE A 9 59.46 -28.53 5.73
CA ILE A 9 59.20 -27.15 6.11
C ILE A 9 58.33 -26.56 5.00
N THR A 10 57.03 -26.49 5.24
CA THR A 10 56.13 -25.69 4.40
C THR A 10 56.26 -24.23 4.83
N LEU A 11 56.93 -23.43 3.99
CA LEU A 11 56.94 -21.97 4.10
C LEU A 11 55.63 -21.43 3.52
N THR A 12 54.54 -21.51 4.28
CA THR A 12 53.42 -20.58 4.07
C THR A 12 53.89 -19.20 4.51
N ASP A 13 53.76 -18.20 3.64
CA ASP A 13 54.04 -16.83 4.03
C ASP A 13 53.10 -16.44 5.17
N ILE A 14 53.65 -15.79 6.21
CA ILE A 14 52.90 -15.46 7.44
C ILE A 14 51.76 -14.46 7.15
N ASN A 15 51.78 -13.79 5.99
CA ASN A 15 50.76 -12.83 5.61
C ASN A 15 49.65 -13.43 4.73
N ASP A 16 49.76 -14.69 4.30
CA ASP A 16 48.74 -15.32 3.47
C ASP A 16 47.55 -15.78 4.32
N ALA A 17 46.34 -15.60 3.78
CA ALA A 17 45.13 -16.12 4.42
C ALA A 17 45.11 -17.67 4.32
N ILE A 18 44.89 -18.33 5.45
CA ILE A 18 44.75 -19.80 5.50
C ILE A 18 43.38 -20.18 4.95
N VAL A 19 43.29 -21.16 4.04
CA VAL A 19 42.01 -21.67 3.53
C VAL A 19 41.77 -23.08 4.07
N ALA A 20 40.78 -23.25 4.95
CA ALA A 20 40.48 -24.53 5.58
C ALA A 20 39.03 -24.61 6.08
N GLY A 21 38.48 -25.82 6.20
CA GLY A 21 37.13 -26.04 6.73
C GLY A 21 37.07 -26.01 8.27
N GLU A 22 38.20 -26.17 8.95
CA GLU A 22 38.31 -26.02 10.40
C GLU A 22 39.22 -24.83 10.74
N ALA A 23 38.91 -24.16 11.85
CA ALA A 23 39.67 -23.01 12.29
C ALA A 23 41.09 -23.41 12.75
N PRO A 24 42.12 -22.62 12.44
CA PRO A 24 43.47 -22.83 12.96
C PRO A 24 43.49 -22.88 14.49
N LEU A 25 44.18 -23.90 15.06
CA LEU A 25 44.20 -24.16 16.51
C LEU A 25 45.10 -23.21 17.31
N ASN A 26 46.10 -22.60 16.67
CA ASN A 26 47.04 -21.66 17.31
C ASN A 26 47.18 -20.38 16.46
N PRO A 27 46.12 -19.55 16.36
CA PRO A 27 46.15 -18.34 15.56
C PRO A 27 46.99 -17.25 16.24
N THR A 28 47.69 -16.46 15.43
CA THR A 28 48.29 -15.19 15.86
C THR A 28 47.29 -14.06 15.67
N THR A 29 47.40 -12.97 16.44
CA THR A 29 46.61 -11.74 16.21
C THR A 29 46.74 -11.30 14.76
N ASP A 30 45.63 -10.87 14.18
CA ASP A 30 45.47 -10.46 12.77
C ASP A 30 45.63 -11.57 11.73
N LEU A 31 45.76 -12.84 12.14
CA LEU A 31 45.72 -13.96 11.20
C LEU A 31 44.39 -13.99 10.46
N LEU A 32 44.46 -14.16 9.14
CA LEU A 32 43.31 -14.30 8.25
C LEU A 32 43.03 -15.77 7.96
N TRP A 33 41.76 -16.16 8.06
CA TRP A 33 41.28 -17.50 7.73
C TRP A 33 40.06 -17.40 6.83
N MET A 34 40.11 -18.08 5.68
CA MET A 34 38.98 -18.32 4.80
C MET A 34 38.31 -19.63 5.21
N ASP A 35 37.17 -19.51 5.88
CA ASP A 35 36.32 -20.61 6.30
C ASP A 35 35.63 -21.22 5.08
N SER A 36 36.16 -22.35 4.59
CA SER A 36 35.63 -23.07 3.44
C SER A 36 34.53 -24.08 3.79
N SER A 37 34.11 -24.14 5.06
CA SER A 37 32.96 -24.94 5.49
C SER A 37 31.62 -24.25 5.18
N ALA A 38 31.64 -22.92 5.01
CA ALA A 38 30.49 -22.10 4.65
C ALA A 38 30.37 -21.93 3.11
N SER A 39 29.15 -21.70 2.62
CA SER A 39 28.88 -21.39 1.21
C SER A 39 28.05 -20.11 1.10
N PRO A 40 28.59 -18.98 0.60
CA PRO A 40 29.98 -18.79 0.15
C PRO A 40 30.99 -18.86 1.31
N ASN A 41 32.26 -19.12 0.98
CA ASN A 41 33.34 -19.12 1.96
C ASN A 41 33.40 -17.77 2.70
N VAL A 42 33.67 -17.79 4.00
CA VAL A 42 33.65 -16.59 4.85
C VAL A 42 35.07 -16.24 5.29
N LEU A 43 35.50 -15.00 5.02
CA LEU A 43 36.76 -14.49 5.56
C LEU A 43 36.59 -14.11 7.03
N ARG A 44 37.48 -14.61 7.89
CA ARG A 44 37.55 -14.30 9.32
C ARG A 44 38.95 -13.81 9.67
N ARG A 45 39.03 -12.95 10.68
CA ARG A 45 40.28 -12.46 11.28
C ARG A 45 40.33 -12.82 12.76
N TRP A 46 41.46 -13.29 13.24
CA TRP A 46 41.68 -13.49 14.68
C TRP A 46 41.96 -12.16 15.36
N ASP A 47 41.11 -11.74 16.31
CA ASP A 47 41.27 -10.48 17.04
C ASP A 47 42.21 -10.57 18.26
N GLY A 48 42.72 -11.78 18.54
CA GLY A 48 43.51 -12.09 19.74
C GLY A 48 42.80 -13.05 20.70
N GLU A 49 41.46 -13.11 20.65
CA GLU A 49 40.64 -13.94 21.53
C GLU A 49 39.66 -14.85 20.76
N LYS A 50 39.19 -14.40 19.60
CA LYS A 50 38.20 -15.10 18.78
C LYS A 50 38.30 -14.77 17.29
N TRP A 51 37.69 -15.62 16.47
CA TRP A 51 37.53 -15.39 15.04
C TRP A 51 36.35 -14.45 14.76
N VAL A 52 36.65 -13.28 14.18
CA VAL A 52 35.66 -12.28 13.78
C VAL A 52 35.47 -12.30 12.26
N SER A 53 34.25 -12.55 11.80
CA SER A 53 33.91 -12.49 10.38
C SER A 53 34.13 -11.08 9.83
N GLN A 54 34.83 -11.00 8.71
CA GLN A 54 35.03 -9.76 7.98
C GLN A 54 33.87 -9.58 6.99
N THR A 55 33.25 -8.41 7.02
CA THR A 55 32.15 -8.05 6.11
C THR A 55 32.64 -6.99 5.15
N LEU A 56 32.32 -7.14 3.87
CA LEU A 56 32.49 -6.07 2.90
C LEU A 56 31.30 -5.12 2.97
N ASN A 57 31.56 -3.82 3.06
CA ASN A 57 30.53 -2.81 2.89
C ASN A 57 30.23 -2.67 1.39
N ILE A 58 29.05 -3.08 0.95
CA ILE A 58 28.67 -3.00 -0.46
C ILE A 58 28.73 -1.56 -1.01
N LYS A 59 28.52 -0.55 -0.15
CA LYS A 59 28.62 0.87 -0.54
C LYS A 59 30.02 1.26 -1.01
N GLU A 60 31.04 0.65 -0.41
CA GLU A 60 32.44 0.92 -0.72
C GLU A 60 32.97 -0.03 -1.80
N ALA A 61 32.51 -1.28 -1.79
CA ALA A 61 32.94 -2.30 -2.73
C ALA A 61 32.33 -2.13 -4.13
N ASP A 62 31.06 -1.74 -4.21
CA ASP A 62 30.33 -1.52 -5.45
C ASP A 62 29.27 -0.41 -5.28
N PRO A 63 29.67 0.87 -5.48
CA PRO A 63 28.77 2.00 -5.37
C PRO A 63 27.58 1.94 -6.34
N GLU A 64 27.76 1.36 -7.54
CA GLU A 64 26.70 1.27 -8.55
C GLU A 64 25.61 0.30 -8.09
N THR A 65 26.00 -0.87 -7.60
CA THR A 65 25.04 -1.84 -7.05
C THR A 65 24.33 -1.28 -5.82
N SER A 66 25.05 -0.57 -4.94
CA SER A 66 24.41 0.09 -3.80
C SER A 66 23.37 1.13 -4.23
N GLN A 67 23.66 1.94 -5.24
CA GLN A 67 22.72 2.93 -5.77
C GLN A 67 21.46 2.25 -6.32
N LYS A 68 21.61 1.18 -7.11
CA LYS A 68 20.46 0.41 -7.64
C LYS A 68 19.59 -0.16 -6.54
N ILE A 69 20.18 -0.60 -5.42
CA ILE A 69 19.42 -1.08 -4.25
C ILE A 69 18.62 0.06 -3.64
N ASP A 70 19.22 1.22 -3.43
CA ASP A 70 18.53 2.39 -2.86
C ASP A 70 17.38 2.87 -3.78
N GLU A 71 17.60 2.88 -5.09
CA GLU A 71 16.58 3.17 -6.10
C GLU A 71 15.44 2.14 -6.09
N ALA A 72 15.75 0.86 -5.98
CA ALA A 72 14.76 -0.21 -5.90
C ALA A 72 13.92 -0.11 -4.61
N ILE A 73 14.55 0.17 -3.46
CA ILE A 73 13.86 0.42 -2.19
C ILE A 73 12.93 1.62 -2.32
N THR A 74 13.43 2.71 -2.91
CA THR A 74 12.63 3.93 -3.14
C THR A 74 11.43 3.64 -4.03
N THR A 75 11.65 2.93 -5.14
CA THR A 75 10.59 2.53 -6.08
C THR A 75 9.54 1.65 -5.41
N ALA A 76 9.96 0.65 -4.63
CA ALA A 76 9.05 -0.23 -3.90
C ALA A 76 8.22 0.53 -2.86
N ASN A 77 8.82 1.46 -2.13
CA ASN A 77 8.11 2.30 -1.17
C ASN A 77 7.09 3.22 -1.86
N ASN A 78 7.48 3.84 -2.98
CA ASN A 78 6.56 4.68 -3.76
C ASN A 78 5.38 3.86 -4.29
N ALA A 79 5.63 2.67 -4.84
CA ALA A 79 4.57 1.78 -5.32
C ALA A 79 3.62 1.35 -4.19
N LEU A 80 4.12 1.12 -2.98
CA LEU A 80 3.29 0.80 -1.81
C LEU A 80 2.39 1.98 -1.40
N VAL A 81 2.93 3.20 -1.42
CA VAL A 81 2.18 4.43 -1.12
C VAL A 81 1.09 4.66 -2.17
N GLU A 82 1.42 4.55 -3.45
CA GLU A 82 0.47 4.70 -4.56
C GLU A 82 -0.62 3.62 -4.53
N SER A 83 -0.25 2.37 -4.23
CA SER A 83 -1.21 1.28 -4.09
C SER A 83 -2.20 1.52 -2.95
N SER A 84 -1.70 2.05 -1.83
CA SER A 84 -2.52 2.39 -0.67
C SER A 84 -3.43 3.57 -0.99
N ALA A 85 -3.00 4.55 -1.78
CA ALA A 85 -3.77 5.72 -2.18
C ALA A 85 -4.88 5.44 -3.23
N ASN A 86 -5.17 4.18 -3.55
CA ASN A 86 -6.29 3.84 -4.43
C ASN A 86 -7.63 4.10 -3.73
N HIS A 87 -8.15 5.31 -3.88
CA HIS A 87 -9.49 5.67 -3.43
C HIS A 87 -10.53 4.80 -4.14
N LYS A 88 -11.21 3.94 -3.39
CA LYS A 88 -12.28 3.08 -3.94
C LYS A 88 -13.62 3.66 -3.51
N PRO A 89 -14.52 4.00 -4.45
CA PRO A 89 -15.91 4.27 -4.12
C PRO A 89 -16.53 3.09 -3.38
N VAL A 90 -17.06 3.33 -2.18
CA VAL A 90 -17.74 2.30 -1.38
C VAL A 90 -19.25 2.52 -1.45
N PHE A 91 -19.99 1.42 -1.59
CA PHE A 91 -21.44 1.40 -1.71
C PHE A 91 -21.99 0.55 -0.57
N ASP A 92 -22.41 1.17 0.53
CA ASP A 92 -22.83 0.44 1.73
C ASP A 92 -23.81 1.26 2.58
N LYS A 93 -24.60 0.59 3.43
CA LYS A 93 -25.51 1.23 4.39
C LYS A 93 -24.79 1.85 5.58
N THR A 94 -23.66 1.27 5.97
CA THR A 94 -22.85 1.72 7.09
C THR A 94 -21.60 2.40 6.61
N GLN A 95 -21.13 3.35 7.40
CA GLN A 95 -19.90 4.07 7.13
C GLN A 95 -18.70 3.11 7.03
N PRO A 96 -17.81 3.27 6.03
CA PRO A 96 -16.59 2.49 5.93
C PRO A 96 -15.64 2.74 7.12
N SER A 97 -14.96 1.68 7.57
CA SER A 97 -13.89 1.73 8.55
C SER A 97 -12.52 1.91 7.87
N ASN A 98 -11.66 2.76 8.42
CA ASN A 98 -10.32 3.09 7.90
C ASN A 98 -10.30 3.81 6.53
N PRO A 99 -11.04 4.92 6.36
CA PRO A 99 -11.00 5.70 5.13
C PRO A 99 -9.69 6.46 4.95
N LEU A 100 -9.30 6.64 3.69
CA LEU A 100 -8.21 7.51 3.26
C LEU A 100 -8.76 8.85 2.78
N LYS A 101 -8.00 9.92 2.99
CA LYS A 101 -8.43 11.28 2.62
C LYS A 101 -8.70 11.33 1.13
N GLY A 102 -9.94 11.65 0.75
CA GLY A 102 -10.42 11.64 -0.63
C GLY A 102 -11.32 10.45 -0.98
N ASP A 103 -11.45 9.45 -0.10
CA ASP A 103 -12.39 8.34 -0.31
C ASP A 103 -13.83 8.84 -0.41
N THR A 104 -14.61 8.17 -1.26
CA THR A 104 -16.03 8.47 -1.47
C THR A 104 -16.90 7.31 -1.00
N TRP A 105 -17.92 7.61 -0.20
CA TRP A 105 -18.92 6.66 0.26
C TRP A 105 -20.30 7.05 -0.26
N PHE A 106 -20.91 6.14 -1.01
CA PHE A 106 -22.30 6.21 -1.44
C PHE A 106 -23.13 5.43 -0.43
N LYS A 107 -23.84 6.17 0.44
CA LYS A 107 -24.74 5.58 1.42
C LYS A 107 -25.96 5.01 0.72
N ILE A 108 -26.24 3.74 0.93
CA ILE A 108 -27.37 3.04 0.31
C ILE A 108 -28.45 2.72 1.35
N ASP A 109 -29.71 2.88 0.97
CA ASP A 109 -30.83 2.31 1.71
C ASP A 109 -30.99 0.81 1.39
N GLU A 110 -31.01 -0.04 2.42
CA GLU A 110 -31.05 -1.49 2.22
C GLU A 110 -32.36 -2.00 1.62
N ASN A 111 -33.47 -1.29 1.81
CA ASN A 111 -34.79 -1.71 1.35
C ASN A 111 -35.02 -1.30 -0.10
N THR A 112 -34.76 -0.03 -0.42
CA THR A 112 -35.00 0.53 -1.76
C THR A 112 -33.81 0.33 -2.70
N LYS A 113 -32.63 -0.03 -2.18
CA LYS A 113 -31.36 -0.15 -2.93
C LYS A 113 -30.98 1.14 -3.66
N THR A 114 -31.42 2.29 -3.15
CA THR A 114 -31.11 3.61 -3.71
C THR A 114 -29.99 4.30 -2.93
N ILE A 115 -29.24 5.16 -3.60
CA ILE A 115 -28.29 6.07 -2.95
C ILE A 115 -29.10 7.15 -2.21
N VAL A 116 -28.84 7.30 -0.92
CA VAL A 116 -29.51 8.29 -0.05
C VAL A 116 -28.58 9.40 0.42
N GLY A 117 -27.29 9.30 0.13
CA GLY A 117 -26.29 10.33 0.41
C GLY A 117 -24.94 9.97 -0.20
N VAL A 118 -24.15 10.99 -0.53
CA VAL A 118 -22.77 10.83 -1.00
C VAL A 118 -21.87 11.57 -0.04
N TYR A 119 -20.80 10.94 0.42
CA TYR A 119 -19.89 11.50 1.40
C TYR A 119 -18.45 11.38 0.92
N THR A 120 -17.59 12.33 1.29
CA THR A 120 -16.16 12.31 1.04
C THR A 120 -15.39 12.39 2.36
N TRP A 121 -14.35 11.58 2.53
CA TRP A 121 -13.51 11.64 3.73
C TRP A 121 -12.49 12.77 3.62
N ASN A 122 -12.57 13.76 4.52
CA ASN A 122 -11.64 14.91 4.52
C ASN A 122 -10.28 14.63 5.19
N GLY A 123 -10.11 13.43 5.78
CA GLY A 123 -8.95 13.05 6.61
C GLY A 123 -9.30 12.85 8.09
N ASN A 124 -10.40 13.45 8.54
CA ASN A 124 -10.83 13.48 9.94
C ASN A 124 -12.28 13.01 10.13
N SER A 125 -13.15 13.31 9.16
CA SER A 125 -14.59 13.01 9.19
C SER A 125 -15.14 12.84 7.78
N TRP A 126 -16.29 12.17 7.68
CA TRP A 126 -17.06 12.11 6.45
C TRP A 126 -17.88 13.38 6.32
N GLU A 127 -17.66 14.11 5.23
CA GLU A 127 -18.44 15.29 4.86
C GLU A 127 -19.39 14.94 3.73
N GLU A 128 -20.64 15.36 3.84
CA GLU A 128 -21.62 15.13 2.79
C GLU A 128 -21.29 15.98 1.56
N LEU A 129 -21.26 15.33 0.40
CA LEU A 129 -21.05 15.95 -0.90
C LEU A 129 -22.44 16.19 -1.53
N PRO A 130 -22.97 17.41 -1.48
CA PRO A 130 -24.28 17.70 -2.05
C PRO A 130 -24.25 17.49 -3.56
N LEU A 131 -25.19 16.70 -4.07
CA LEU A 131 -25.37 16.51 -5.50
C LEU A 131 -26.25 17.63 -6.05
N ASP A 132 -25.63 18.58 -6.76
CA ASP A 132 -26.38 19.61 -7.50
C ASP A 132 -27.12 18.96 -8.68
N TYR A 133 -28.42 19.24 -8.83
CA TYR A 133 -29.24 18.70 -9.92
C TYR A 133 -28.73 19.12 -11.31
N ASN A 134 -28.07 20.28 -11.42
CA ASN A 134 -27.45 20.74 -12.66
C ASN A 134 -26.21 19.91 -13.04
N ALA A 135 -25.59 19.21 -12.08
CA ALA A 135 -24.43 18.35 -12.32
C ALA A 135 -24.83 16.94 -12.80
N LEU A 136 -26.09 16.55 -12.63
CA LEU A 136 -26.56 15.21 -12.96
C LEU A 136 -27.04 15.13 -14.43
N ARG A 137 -26.26 14.45 -15.27
CA ARG A 137 -26.70 14.12 -16.63
C ARG A 137 -27.52 12.83 -16.62
N ILE A 138 -28.84 12.96 -16.62
CA ILE A 138 -29.77 11.83 -16.58
C ILE A 138 -30.19 11.44 -18.01
N GLY A 139 -30.04 10.17 -18.38
CA GLY A 139 -30.33 9.69 -19.74
C GLY A 139 -31.83 9.62 -20.07
N LYS A 140 -32.63 9.05 -19.17
CA LYS A 140 -34.10 9.03 -19.27
C LYS A 140 -34.69 9.00 -17.87
N LEU A 141 -35.61 9.91 -17.59
CA LEU A 141 -36.44 9.88 -16.40
C LEU A 141 -37.83 9.40 -16.83
N SER A 142 -38.17 8.16 -16.45
CA SER A 142 -39.37 7.47 -16.98
C SER A 142 -40.60 7.57 -16.07
N ALA A 143 -40.40 7.92 -14.80
CA ALA A 143 -41.47 8.24 -13.86
C ALA A 143 -40.96 9.32 -12.90
N ILE A 144 -41.76 10.38 -12.74
CA ILE A 144 -41.57 11.39 -11.70
C ILE A 144 -42.83 11.31 -10.86
N THR A 145 -42.69 10.90 -9.60
CA THR A 145 -43.69 11.14 -8.57
C THR A 145 -43.07 12.17 -7.64
N ALA A 146 -43.65 13.38 -7.61
CA ALA A 146 -43.15 14.47 -6.80
C ALA A 146 -44.34 15.20 -6.15
N GLU A 147 -44.23 15.50 -4.86
CA GLU A 147 -45.14 16.39 -4.16
C GLU A 147 -44.64 17.83 -4.35
N LEU A 148 -45.22 18.56 -5.31
CA LEU A 148 -44.68 19.86 -5.75
C LEU A 148 -45.21 21.06 -4.97
N GLY A 149 -46.17 20.89 -4.06
CA GLY A 149 -46.88 22.00 -3.43
C GLY A 149 -47.54 22.92 -4.47
N ASP A 150 -47.51 24.24 -4.22
CA ASP A 150 -48.06 25.24 -5.14
C ASP A 150 -47.13 25.46 -6.34
N VAL A 151 -47.56 25.06 -7.53
CA VAL A 151 -46.86 25.37 -8.79
C VAL A 151 -47.22 26.79 -9.24
N LYS A 152 -46.37 27.77 -8.93
CA LYS A 152 -46.62 29.19 -9.26
C LYS A 152 -46.46 29.54 -10.75
N SER A 153 -45.62 28.82 -11.48
CA SER A 153 -45.37 29.05 -12.91
C SER A 153 -44.66 27.85 -13.56
N GLY A 154 -45.06 27.47 -14.77
CA GLY A 154 -44.41 26.43 -15.57
C GLY A 154 -45.30 25.99 -16.75
N SER A 155 -44.74 25.24 -17.69
CA SER A 155 -45.50 24.55 -18.75
C SER A 155 -45.36 23.05 -18.59
N ILE A 156 -46.49 22.35 -18.65
CA ILE A 156 -46.57 20.89 -18.63
C ILE A 156 -47.28 20.46 -19.92
N THR A 157 -46.61 19.66 -20.74
CA THR A 157 -47.11 19.27 -22.07
C THR A 157 -47.43 17.78 -22.10
N GLY A 158 -48.58 17.41 -22.69
CA GLY A 158 -48.96 16.01 -22.86
C GLY A 158 -49.43 15.30 -21.59
N THR A 159 -50.00 16.06 -20.64
CA THR A 159 -50.44 15.52 -19.35
C THR A 159 -51.95 15.47 -19.20
N GLU A 160 -52.40 14.51 -18.41
CA GLU A 160 -53.76 14.42 -17.90
C GLU A 160 -53.77 14.89 -16.44
N PHE A 161 -54.66 15.85 -16.12
CA PHE A 161 -54.84 16.34 -14.76
C PHE A 161 -56.11 15.72 -14.16
N ILE A 162 -55.94 14.84 -13.18
CA ILE A 162 -57.05 14.29 -12.41
C ILE A 162 -57.23 15.16 -11.17
N HIS A 163 -58.37 15.83 -11.09
CA HIS A 163 -58.71 16.71 -9.97
C HIS A 163 -59.69 15.98 -9.03
N ASN A 164 -59.29 15.75 -7.77
CA ASN A 164 -60.19 15.27 -6.71
C ASN A 164 -60.71 16.48 -5.89
N ILE A 165 -61.34 17.44 -6.57
CA ILE A 165 -61.92 18.61 -5.89
C ILE A 165 -63.25 18.17 -5.28
N ASN A 166 -63.27 17.96 -3.96
CA ASN A 166 -64.51 17.93 -3.18
C ASN A 166 -64.75 19.35 -2.64
N TYR A 167 -64.98 20.32 -3.51
CA TYR A 167 -65.48 21.61 -3.05
C TYR A 167 -66.97 21.46 -2.88
N LYS A 168 -67.44 21.48 -1.63
CA LYS A 168 -68.86 21.62 -1.35
C LYS A 168 -69.17 23.08 -1.07
N ASP A 169 -70.19 23.63 -1.70
CA ASP A 169 -70.67 24.97 -1.39
C ASP A 169 -71.26 25.04 0.03
N SER A 170 -71.73 26.22 0.46
CA SER A 170 -72.35 26.41 1.78
C SER A 170 -73.64 25.60 1.98
N ASP A 171 -74.16 25.05 0.89
CA ASP A 171 -75.40 24.27 0.83
C ASP A 171 -75.11 22.76 0.62
N ASP A 172 -73.85 22.33 0.79
CA ASP A 172 -73.37 20.95 0.68
C ASP A 172 -73.48 20.33 -0.74
N ASN A 173 -73.61 21.15 -1.78
CA ASN A 173 -73.60 20.71 -3.17
C ASN A 173 -72.17 20.58 -3.69
N LEU A 174 -71.91 19.48 -4.42
CA LEU A 174 -70.66 19.23 -5.15
C LEU A 174 -70.61 20.00 -6.48
#